data_AF-A0A7C6XPJ4-F1
#
_entry.id   AF-A0A7C6XPJ4-F1
#
_cell.length_a   1.000
_cell.length_b   1.000
_cell.length_c   1.000
_cell.angle_alpha   90.00
_cell.angle_beta   90.00
_cell.angle_gamma   90.00
#
_symmetry.space_group_name_H-M   'P 1'
#
loop_
_entity.id
_entity.type
_entity.pdbx_description
1 polymer ?
#
loop_
_entity_poly.entity_id
_entity_poly.type
_entity_poly.pdbx_seq_one_letter_code
_entity_poly.pdbx_strand_id
1 'polypeptide(L)'
;MTEVIEAAARLEALGVRAGIVCLSSPSKVFRSMQERSQVRSSVRSAIADELLPAAHPAPLVTVLDGHPHTLSFLSGVRGDRVRNLGVTAFGQASSVREAYEIHGIDTESIVRAGLDLVGR
;
A
#
# COMPACT_ATOMS: atom_id res chain seq x y z
N MET A 1 -7.89 9.76 -1.63
CA MET A 1 -8.33 8.48 -2.18
C MET A 1 -9.33 7.88 -1.21
N THR A 2 -10.60 8.21 -1.39
CA THR A 2 -11.73 7.72 -0.58
C THR A 2 -11.96 6.23 -0.81
N GLU A 3 -11.56 5.74 -1.97
CA GLU A 3 -11.67 4.36 -2.45
C GLU A 3 -11.03 3.36 -1.48
N VAL A 4 -9.92 3.74 -0.82
CA VAL A 4 -9.25 2.88 0.17
C VAL A 4 -10.13 2.69 1.43
N ILE A 5 -10.84 3.73 1.86
CA ILE A 5 -11.71 3.67 3.03
C ILE A 5 -12.96 2.84 2.70
N GLU A 6 -13.54 3.06 1.52
CA GLU A 6 -14.67 2.27 1.04
C GLU A 6 -14.30 0.79 0.87
N ALA A 7 -13.11 0.51 0.33
CA ALA A 7 -12.61 -0.85 0.16
C ALA A 7 -12.42 -1.55 1.50
N ALA A 8 -11.88 -0.85 2.51
CA ALA A 8 -11.74 -1.40 3.86
C ALA A 8 -13.10 -1.75 4.48
N ALA A 9 -14.10 -0.87 4.35
CA ALA A 9 -15.46 -1.15 4.82
C ALA A 9 -16.09 -2.35 4.08
N ARG A 10 -15.84 -2.47 2.77
CA ARG A 10 -16.33 -3.59 1.96
C ARG A 10 -15.65 -4.92 2.33
N LEU A 11 -14.34 -4.91 2.54
CA LEU A 11 -13.59 -6.06 3.03
C LEU A 11 -14.09 -6.50 4.42
N GLU A 12 -14.37 -5.55 5.32
CA GLU A 12 -14.90 -5.87 6.64
C GLU A 12 -16.28 -6.55 6.56
N ALA A 13 -17.16 -6.08 5.68
CA ALA A 13 -18.45 -6.73 5.39
C ALA A 13 -18.29 -8.16 4.84
N LEU A 14 -17.16 -8.47 4.21
CA LEU A 14 -16.78 -9.80 3.74
C LEU A 14 -15.96 -10.60 4.78
N GLY A 15 -15.87 -10.10 6.01
CA GLY A 15 -15.18 -10.74 7.12
C GLY A 15 -13.65 -10.68 7.02
N VAL A 16 -13.10 -9.68 6.33
CA VAL A 16 -11.66 -9.39 6.24
C VAL A 16 -11.41 -7.99 6.84
N ARG A 17 -10.81 -7.93 8.02
CA ARG A 17 -10.45 -6.65 8.64
C ARG A 17 -9.14 -6.13 8.05
N ALA A 18 -9.18 -4.97 7.41
CA ALA A 18 -8.00 -4.29 6.89
C ALA A 18 -7.66 -3.04 7.73
N GLY A 19 -6.39 -2.89 8.09
CA GLY A 19 -5.87 -1.63 8.62
C GLY A 19 -5.55 -0.66 7.47
N ILE A 20 -5.71 0.65 7.70
CA ILE A 20 -5.38 1.70 6.72
C ILE A 20 -4.21 2.52 7.23
N VAL A 21 -3.21 2.71 6.38
CA VAL A 21 -2.08 3.60 6.63
C VAL A 21 -2.01 4.64 5.50
N CYS A 22 -2.17 5.92 5.84
CA CYS A 22 -1.95 7.02 4.90
C CYS A 22 -0.47 7.42 4.91
N LEU A 23 0.22 7.19 3.80
CA LEU A 23 1.66 7.42 3.70
C LEU A 23 1.98 8.73 2.97
N SER A 24 2.03 9.84 3.71
CA SER A 24 2.23 11.18 3.11
C SER A 24 3.61 11.40 2.50
N SER A 25 4.64 10.65 2.93
CA SER A 25 6.00 10.80 2.41
C SER A 25 6.70 9.44 2.25
N PRO A 26 6.50 8.76 1.12
CA PRO A 26 7.15 7.47 0.85
C PRO A 26 8.68 7.55 0.89
N SER A 27 9.26 8.67 0.44
CA SER A 27 10.72 8.86 0.41
C SER A 27 11.36 8.92 1.80
N LYS A 28 10.68 9.50 2.80
CA LYS A 28 11.17 9.52 4.20
C LYS A 28 11.14 8.12 4.79
N VAL A 29 10.10 7.34 4.51
CA VAL A 29 9.98 5.95 5.00
C VAL A 29 10.98 5.04 4.30
N PHE A 30 11.18 5.21 2.99
CA PHE A 30 12.22 4.49 2.26
C PHE A 30 13.63 4.80 2.80
N ARG A 31 13.92 6.08 3.08
CA ARG A 31 15.19 6.47 3.72
C ARG A 31 15.37 5.80 5.08
N SER A 32 14.35 5.86 5.95
CA SER A 32 14.36 5.18 7.25
C SER A 32 14.62 3.68 7.11
N MET A 33 13.99 3.02 6.12
CA MET A 33 14.26 1.62 5.83
C MET A 33 15.71 1.37 5.43
N GLN A 34 16.29 2.20 4.55
CA GLN A 34 17.69 2.04 4.12
C GLN A 34 18.70 2.29 5.26
N GLU A 35 18.42 3.25 6.13
CA GLU A 35 19.27 3.57 7.30
C GLU A 35 19.36 2.40 8.29
N ARG A 36 18.35 1.50 8.35
CA ARG A 36 18.41 0.29 9.19
C ARG A 36 19.55 -0.65 8.81
N SER A 37 19.85 -0.75 7.51
CA SER A 37 20.92 -1.59 7.00
C SER A 37 22.31 -0.96 7.08
N GLN A 38 22.40 0.31 7.51
CA GLN A 38 23.68 1.02 7.63
C GLN A 38 24.32 0.81 9.00
N VAL A 39 25.54 0.26 9.00
CA VAL A 39 26.32 -0.06 10.21
C VAL A 39 26.71 1.19 11.02
N ARG A 40 26.78 2.38 10.38
CA ARG A 40 27.28 3.62 11.01
C ARG A 40 26.23 4.65 11.42
N SER A 41 24.93 4.39 11.23
CA SER A 41 23.90 5.37 11.59
C SER A 41 23.72 5.45 13.11
N SER A 42 23.96 6.63 13.70
CA SER A 42 23.79 6.90 15.14
C SER A 42 22.34 7.16 15.55
N VAL A 43 21.46 7.47 14.59
CA VAL A 43 20.01 7.68 14.81
C VAL A 43 19.26 6.90 13.74
N ARG A 44 18.65 5.77 14.13
CA ARG A 44 17.76 5.00 13.26
C ARG A 44 16.34 5.50 13.47
N SER A 45 15.70 5.99 12.40
CA SER A 45 14.26 6.26 12.45
C SER A 45 13.50 4.93 12.53
N ALA A 46 12.66 4.78 13.56
CA ALA A 46 11.80 3.61 13.77
C ALA A 46 10.44 3.72 13.05
N ILE A 47 10.22 4.76 12.24
CA ILE A 47 8.89 5.05 11.66
C ILE A 47 8.36 3.90 10.83
N ALA A 48 9.21 3.20 10.09
CA ALA A 48 8.77 2.06 9.30
C ALA A 48 8.29 0.88 10.18
N ASP A 49 8.89 0.69 11.35
CA ASP A 49 8.47 -0.32 12.34
C ASP A 49 7.21 0.10 13.10
N GLU A 50 7.01 1.40 13.30
CA GLU A 50 5.79 1.94 13.90
C GLU A 50 4.59 1.81 12.94
N LEU A 51 4.79 2.10 11.65
CA LEU A 51 3.74 1.96 10.63
C LEU A 51 3.41 0.49 10.33
N LEU A 52 4.41 -0.38 10.40
CA LEU A 52 4.30 -1.80 10.09
C LEU A 52 4.90 -2.62 11.25
N PRO A 53 4.24 -2.70 12.41
CA PRO A 53 4.77 -3.40 13.57
C PRO A 53 4.83 -4.91 13.32
N ALA A 54 5.94 -5.53 13.74
CA ALA A 54 6.17 -6.98 13.56
C ALA A 54 5.18 -7.84 14.37
N ALA A 55 4.61 -7.30 15.46
CA ALA A 55 3.61 -8.00 16.28
C ALA A 55 2.27 -8.23 15.56
N HIS A 56 2.01 -7.50 14.47
CA HIS A 56 0.77 -7.56 13.70
C HIS A 56 1.07 -7.69 12.20
N PRO A 57 1.63 -8.84 11.76
CA PRO A 57 1.92 -9.06 10.36
C PRO A 57 0.62 -9.20 9.57
N ALA A 58 0.57 -8.57 8.39
CA ALA A 58 -0.55 -8.65 7.47
C ALA A 58 -0.04 -8.43 6.05
N PRO A 59 -0.64 -9.10 5.03
CA PRO A 59 -0.33 -8.79 3.65
C PRO A 59 -0.72 -7.35 3.30
N LEU A 60 -0.03 -6.76 2.34
CA LEU A 60 -0.17 -5.35 2.00
C LEU A 60 -0.82 -5.17 0.63
N VAL A 61 -1.86 -4.33 0.56
CA VAL A 61 -2.29 -3.70 -0.70
C VAL A 61 -1.76 -2.27 -0.68
N THR A 62 -0.82 -1.93 -1.56
CA THR A 62 -0.37 -0.54 -1.71
C THR A 62 -1.14 0.10 -2.86
N VAL A 63 -1.67 1.31 -2.65
CA VAL A 63 -2.43 2.04 -3.67
C VAL A 63 -1.81 3.42 -3.86
N LEU A 64 -1.52 3.79 -5.11
CA LEU A 64 -0.97 5.09 -5.44
C LEU A 64 -1.53 5.59 -6.77
N ASP A 65 -1.95 6.85 -6.81
CA ASP A 65 -2.21 7.57 -8.06
C ASP A 65 -0.86 8.00 -8.68
N GLY A 66 -0.16 7.00 -9.19
CA GLY A 66 1.22 7.09 -9.65
C GLY A 66 1.81 5.69 -9.82
N HIS A 67 3.05 5.60 -10.31
CA HIS A 67 3.61 4.30 -10.65
C HIS A 67 3.73 3.38 -9.41
N PRO A 68 3.19 2.14 -9.44
CA PRO A 68 3.09 1.27 -8.26
C PRO A 68 4.45 0.92 -7.65
N HIS A 69 5.51 0.96 -8.46
CA HIS A 69 6.90 0.76 -8.01
C HIS A 69 7.32 1.70 -6.86
N THR A 70 6.74 2.90 -6.77
CA THR A 70 7.07 3.87 -5.71
C THR A 70 6.83 3.32 -4.29
N LEU A 71 5.87 2.41 -4.11
CA LEU A 71 5.52 1.82 -2.82
C LEU A 71 5.94 0.34 -2.69
N SER A 72 6.56 -0.25 -3.71
CA SER A 72 6.92 -1.69 -3.71
C SER A 72 7.89 -2.07 -2.59
N PHE A 73 8.75 -1.13 -2.19
CA PHE A 73 9.74 -1.33 -1.13
C PHE A 73 9.13 -1.68 0.23
N LEU A 74 7.85 -1.33 0.48
CA LEU A 74 7.19 -1.59 1.77
C LEU A 74 7.12 -3.08 2.09
N SER A 75 7.07 -3.95 1.07
CA SER A 75 7.15 -5.40 1.27
C SER A 75 8.46 -5.84 1.94
N GLY A 76 9.55 -5.14 1.67
CA GLY A 76 10.87 -5.40 2.27
C GLY A 76 11.01 -4.94 3.72
N VAL A 77 10.02 -4.25 4.30
CA VAL A 77 10.09 -3.82 5.71
C VAL A 77 9.98 -5.02 6.66
N ARG A 78 9.02 -5.92 6.42
CA ARG A 78 8.82 -7.15 7.20
C ARG A 78 8.93 -8.45 6.38
N GLY A 79 9.00 -8.35 5.05
CA GLY A 79 8.90 -9.50 4.15
C GLY A 79 7.45 -9.90 3.84
N ASP A 80 6.48 -8.98 3.95
CA ASP A 80 5.07 -9.29 3.73
C ASP A 80 4.76 -9.56 2.25
N ARG A 81 3.78 -10.43 2.01
CA ARG A 81 3.11 -10.53 0.71
C ARG A 81 2.52 -9.17 0.33
N VAL A 82 2.67 -8.77 -0.92
CA VAL A 82 2.19 -7.46 -1.39
C VAL A 82 1.48 -7.55 -2.75
N ARG A 83 0.46 -6.70 -2.93
CA ARG A 83 -0.10 -6.35 -4.23
C ARG A 83 0.02 -4.83 -4.41
N ASN A 84 0.72 -4.41 -5.47
CA ASN A 84 0.97 -2.98 -5.74
C ASN A 84 0.04 -2.48 -6.84
N LEU A 85 -0.94 -1.65 -6.47
CA LEU A 85 -1.88 -1.02 -7.37
C LEU A 85 -1.43 0.41 -7.65
N GLY A 86 -1.49 0.82 -8.92
CA GLY A 86 -1.10 2.15 -9.34
C GLY A 86 -1.17 2.34 -10.85
N VAL A 87 -0.85 3.56 -11.27
CA VAL A 87 -0.94 3.98 -12.67
C VAL A 87 0.29 3.51 -13.44
N THR A 88 0.10 2.63 -14.43
CA THR A 88 1.18 2.05 -15.26
C THR A 88 1.18 2.51 -16.71
N ALA A 89 0.09 3.13 -17.16
CA ALA A 89 -0.07 3.64 -18.53
C ALA A 89 -0.51 5.10 -18.51
N PHE A 90 -0.11 5.87 -19.52
CA PHE A 90 -0.45 7.28 -19.68
C PHE A 90 -1.30 7.51 -20.93
N GLY A 91 -2.18 8.51 -20.86
CA GLY A 91 -2.91 9.05 -22.01
C GLY A 91 -4.28 8.43 -22.22
N GLN A 92 -5.30 8.99 -21.56
CA GLN A 92 -6.70 8.70 -21.82
C GLN A 92 -7.60 9.81 -21.27
N ALA A 93 -8.49 10.36 -22.09
CA ALA A 93 -9.52 11.28 -21.60
C ALA A 93 -10.55 10.48 -20.81
N SER A 94 -10.77 10.85 -19.56
CA SER A 94 -11.67 10.15 -18.63
C SER A 94 -12.05 11.08 -17.47
N SER A 95 -13.11 10.73 -16.76
CA SER A 95 -13.35 11.26 -15.41
C SER A 95 -12.38 10.64 -14.39
N VAL A 96 -12.23 11.25 -13.21
CA VAL A 96 -11.37 10.70 -12.14
C VAL A 96 -11.79 9.27 -11.76
N ARG A 97 -13.09 9.02 -11.62
CA ARG A 97 -13.62 7.68 -11.31
C ARG A 97 -13.24 6.66 -12.37
N GLU A 98 -13.45 6.98 -13.64
CA GLU A 98 -13.09 6.11 -14.75
C GLU A 98 -11.58 5.87 -14.82
N ALA A 99 -10.77 6.91 -14.58
CA ALA A 99 -9.31 6.77 -14.53
C ALA A 99 -8.89 5.76 -13.45
N TYR A 100 -9.53 5.80 -12.27
CA TYR A 100 -9.23 4.86 -11.19
C TYR A 100 -9.65 3.43 -11.53
N GLU A 101 -10.78 3.24 -12.21
CA GLU A 101 -11.20 1.94 -12.73
C GLU A 101 -10.23 1.41 -13.79
N ILE A 102 -9.82 2.25 -14.74
CA ILE A 102 -8.86 1.91 -15.81
C ILE A 102 -7.51 1.47 -15.21
N HIS A 103 -7.05 2.18 -14.19
CA HIS A 103 -5.77 1.89 -13.55
C HIS A 103 -5.86 0.87 -12.40
N GLY A 104 -7.05 0.32 -12.12
CA GLY A 104 -7.27 -0.67 -11.08
C GLY A 104 -6.93 -0.17 -9.67
N ILE A 105 -7.17 1.12 -9.42
CA ILE A 105 -7.04 1.77 -8.10
C ILE A 105 -8.39 2.23 -7.54
N ASP A 106 -9.48 1.84 -8.19
CA ASP A 106 -10.84 2.00 -7.66
C ASP A 106 -11.13 1.03 -6.51
N THR A 107 -12.23 1.27 -5.80
CA THR A 107 -12.69 0.49 -4.65
C THR A 107 -12.76 -1.02 -4.94
N GLU A 108 -13.33 -1.44 -6.06
CA GLU A 108 -13.51 -2.86 -6.38
C GLU A 108 -12.18 -3.54 -6.68
N SER A 109 -11.27 -2.85 -7.35
CA SER A 109 -9.92 -3.36 -7.61
C SER A 109 -9.11 -3.53 -6.31
N ILE A 110 -9.24 -2.59 -5.36
CA ILE A 110 -8.60 -2.70 -4.04
C ILE A 110 -9.17 -3.88 -3.24
N VAL A 111 -10.50 -4.06 -3.24
CA VAL A 111 -11.17 -5.19 -2.56
C VAL A 111 -10.68 -6.52 -3.14
N ARG A 112 -10.69 -6.69 -4.47
CA ARG A 112 -10.20 -7.91 -5.12
C ARG A 112 -8.76 -8.22 -4.74
N ALA A 113 -7.87 -7.22 -4.80
CA ALA A 113 -6.48 -7.38 -4.38
C ALA A 113 -6.34 -7.84 -2.92
N GLY A 114 -7.19 -7.32 -2.03
CA GLY A 114 -7.24 -7.72 -0.62
C GLY A 114 -7.68 -9.18 -0.44
N LEU A 115 -8.74 -9.60 -1.15
CA LEU A 115 -9.27 -10.97 -1.10
C LEU A 115 -8.27 -11.99 -1.68
N ASP A 116 -7.68 -11.70 -2.84
CA ASP A 116 -6.61 -12.50 -3.45
C ASP A 116 -5.45 -12.72 -2.45
N LEU A 117 -5.09 -11.66 -1.71
CA LEU A 117 -4.02 -11.70 -0.72
C LEU A 117 -4.35 -12.50 0.54
N VAL A 118 -5.62 -12.83 0.81
CA VAL A 118 -6.02 -13.71 1.91
C VAL A 118 -6.55 -15.06 1.44
N GLY A 119 -6.54 -15.31 0.12
CA GLY A 119 -6.97 -16.58 -0.48
C GLY A 119 -8.48 -16.80 -0.42
N ARG A 120 -9.26 -15.74 -0.63
CA ARG A 120 -10.74 -15.77 -0.66
C ARG A 120 -11.29 -15.42 -2.02
#